data_AF-R7NFK9-F1
#
_entry.id   AF-R7NFK9-F1
#
_cell.length_a   1.000
_cell.length_b   1.000
_cell.length_c   1.000
_cell.angle_alpha   90.00
_cell.angle_beta   90.00
_cell.angle_gamma   90.00
#
_symmetry.space_group_name_H-M   'P 1'
#
loop_
_entity.id
_entity.type
_entity.pdbx_description
1 polymer ?
#
loop_
_entity_poly.entity_id
_entity_poly.type
_entity_poly.pdbx_seq_one_letter_code
_entity_poly.pdbx_strand_id
1 'polypeptide(L)'
;MATTGTSTQISTSAFNSTYNNNMYVGYMYTSGQVHGLGTNSTIKGVLDNWYTTNIANKGYGDQVSKEAGFCGDREPSTSSSTSNGSGGTGTTTTYYGGYIRLANSTKSPTLKCKNNEDMYTVSGSSRGNKALTNPVGLIIADEVAVAGGMLGTNNTTYYLYTGQEYWTMSPSIFNGVANLFSVYSGGNISFSMGSMIGVRPVINIASDVEITGSGTSTDPYVVVGAE
;
A
#
# COMPACT_ATOMS: atom_id res chain seq x y z
N MET A 1 17.74 2.92 -14.55
CA MET A 1 16.78 3.56 -13.60
C MET A 1 17.46 3.72 -12.25
N ALA A 2 17.11 4.76 -11.47
CA ALA A 2 17.65 4.93 -10.12
C ALA A 2 17.09 3.85 -9.18
N THR A 3 17.96 3.15 -8.46
CA THR A 3 17.57 2.14 -7.46
C THR A 3 17.49 2.72 -6.05
N THR A 4 18.14 3.87 -5.81
CA THR A 4 18.14 4.58 -4.52
C THR A 4 17.99 6.09 -4.72
N GLY A 5 17.71 6.81 -3.64
CA GLY A 5 17.61 8.27 -3.62
C GLY A 5 16.22 8.81 -3.97
N THR A 6 16.05 10.13 -3.92
CA THR A 6 14.75 10.80 -4.05
C THR A 6 14.05 10.57 -5.40
N SER A 7 14.79 10.18 -6.44
CA SER A 7 14.23 9.80 -7.74
C SER A 7 13.45 8.48 -7.74
N THR A 8 13.46 7.71 -6.64
CA THR A 8 12.68 6.46 -6.52
C THR A 8 11.22 6.67 -6.09
N GLN A 9 10.81 7.93 -5.88
CA GLN A 9 9.48 8.34 -5.44
C GLN A 9 8.99 9.50 -6.30
N ILE A 10 7.67 9.61 -6.47
CA ILE A 10 7.08 10.64 -7.35
C ILE A 10 6.93 12.00 -6.65
N SER A 11 6.84 11.98 -5.33
CA SER A 11 6.68 13.13 -4.44
C SER A 11 6.72 12.65 -2.99
N THR A 12 6.49 13.58 -2.05
CA THR A 12 6.16 13.28 -0.66
C THR A 12 4.73 13.67 -0.35
N SER A 13 4.05 12.93 0.52
CA SER A 13 2.69 13.24 0.97
C SER A 13 2.46 12.72 2.39
N ALA A 14 1.52 13.32 3.11
CA ALA A 14 0.86 12.61 4.21
C ALA A 14 -0.01 11.49 3.64
N PHE A 15 -0.19 10.40 4.40
CA PHE A 15 -1.14 9.35 4.01
C PHE A 15 -2.58 9.89 4.04
N ASN A 16 -2.94 10.50 5.17
CA ASN A 16 -4.20 11.21 5.38
C ASN A 16 -3.93 12.54 6.11
N SER A 17 -4.80 13.53 5.92
CA SER A 17 -4.66 14.87 6.51
C SER A 17 -4.88 14.89 8.02
N THR A 18 -5.61 13.91 8.55
CA THR A 18 -5.94 13.72 9.95
C THR A 18 -5.63 12.30 10.37
N TYR A 19 -5.51 12.06 11.69
CA TYR A 19 -5.06 10.77 12.21
C TYR A 19 -5.67 10.41 13.57
N ASN A 20 -6.59 11.22 14.11
CA ASN A 20 -7.17 11.04 15.45
C ASN A 20 -8.36 10.05 15.49
N ASN A 21 -8.55 9.24 14.44
CA ASN A 21 -9.62 8.26 14.35
C ASN A 21 -9.16 7.04 13.53
N ASN A 22 -9.68 5.85 13.85
CA ASN A 22 -9.39 4.60 13.14
C ASN A 22 -9.58 4.73 11.62
N MET A 23 -10.60 5.49 11.17
CA MET A 23 -10.90 5.60 9.74
C MET A 23 -9.71 6.11 8.90
N TYR A 24 -8.80 6.86 9.50
CA TYR A 24 -7.70 7.51 8.78
C TYR A 24 -6.53 6.59 8.41
N VAL A 25 -6.56 5.32 8.84
CA VAL A 25 -5.59 4.32 8.34
C VAL A 25 -5.93 3.83 6.92
N GLY A 26 -7.14 4.10 6.43
CA GLY A 26 -7.63 3.57 5.16
C GLY A 26 -7.20 4.38 3.94
N TYR A 27 -6.89 3.67 2.85
CA TYR A 27 -6.66 4.28 1.52
C TYR A 27 -7.89 5.05 1.02
N MET A 28 -9.07 4.54 1.37
CA MET A 28 -10.36 5.23 1.36
C MET A 28 -11.03 5.00 2.72
N TYR A 29 -11.98 5.84 3.11
CA TYR A 29 -12.65 5.74 4.40
C TYR A 29 -14.07 6.32 4.41
N THR A 30 -14.88 5.90 5.39
CA THR A 30 -16.16 6.52 5.74
C THR A 30 -16.25 6.57 7.26
N SER A 31 -16.72 7.67 7.84
CA SER A 31 -16.88 7.78 9.29
C SER A 31 -17.78 6.67 9.84
N GLY A 32 -17.34 6.00 10.90
CA GLY A 32 -18.08 4.92 11.55
C GLY A 32 -18.06 3.58 10.82
N GLN A 33 -17.27 3.40 9.75
CA GLN A 33 -17.19 2.16 8.99
C GLN A 33 -15.73 1.66 8.90
N VAL A 34 -15.47 0.43 9.31
CA VAL A 34 -14.13 -0.20 9.23
C VAL A 34 -13.64 -0.23 7.78
N HIS A 35 -14.50 -0.69 6.87
CA HIS A 35 -14.19 -0.85 5.45
C HIS A 35 -14.76 0.28 4.58
N GLY A 36 -15.03 1.46 5.15
CA GLY A 36 -15.64 2.58 4.44
C GLY A 36 -14.88 3.02 3.19
N LEU A 37 -15.62 3.50 2.17
CA LEU A 37 -15.11 3.82 0.82
C LEU A 37 -15.58 5.20 0.33
N GLY A 38 -16.24 6.00 1.17
CA GLY A 38 -16.91 7.23 0.75
C GLY A 38 -16.00 8.44 0.55
N THR A 39 -14.79 8.42 1.10
CA THR A 39 -13.81 9.52 1.05
C THR A 39 -12.42 8.99 0.70
N ASN A 40 -11.72 9.67 -0.19
CA ASN A 40 -10.33 9.34 -0.55
C ASN A 40 -9.36 9.88 0.51
N SER A 41 -8.31 9.10 0.82
CA SER A 41 -7.16 9.61 1.57
C SER A 41 -6.38 10.67 0.78
N THR A 42 -5.55 11.45 1.46
CA THR A 42 -4.70 12.47 0.82
C THR A 42 -3.72 11.84 -0.18
N ILE A 43 -3.08 10.73 0.19
CA ILE A 43 -2.14 10.02 -0.70
C ILE A 43 -2.82 9.42 -1.92
N LYS A 44 -4.08 8.99 -1.81
CA LYS A 44 -4.85 8.48 -2.94
C LYS A 44 -5.01 9.54 -4.03
N GLY A 45 -5.26 10.79 -3.66
CA GLY A 45 -5.33 11.90 -4.62
C GLY A 45 -4.02 12.09 -5.41
N VAL A 46 -2.87 11.93 -4.73
CA VAL A 46 -1.54 11.99 -5.38
C VAL A 46 -1.37 10.85 -6.38
N LEU A 47 -1.76 9.63 -5.99
CA LEU A 47 -1.65 8.43 -6.83
C LEU A 47 -2.60 8.48 -8.02
N ASP A 48 -3.83 8.91 -7.83
CA ASP A 48 -4.81 9.09 -8.90
C ASP A 48 -4.30 10.08 -9.95
N ASN A 49 -3.77 11.24 -9.52
CA ASN A 49 -3.21 12.23 -10.43
C ASN A 49 -1.99 11.69 -11.21
N TRP A 50 -1.11 10.95 -10.53
CA TRP A 50 0.03 10.30 -11.18
C TRP A 50 -0.43 9.30 -12.24
N TYR A 51 -1.40 8.45 -11.92
CA TYR A 51 -1.93 7.45 -12.85
C TYR A 51 -2.57 8.11 -14.08
N THR A 52 -3.42 9.12 -13.86
CA THR A 52 -4.05 9.86 -14.97
C THR A 52 -2.99 10.46 -15.89
N THR A 53 -1.98 11.13 -15.34
CA THR A 53 -0.95 11.81 -16.12
C THR A 53 -0.03 10.85 -16.87
N ASN A 54 0.40 9.76 -16.22
CA ASN A 54 1.49 8.92 -16.73
C ASN A 54 1.02 7.64 -17.41
N ILE A 55 -0.23 7.21 -17.18
CA ILE A 55 -0.78 5.98 -17.73
C ILE A 55 -1.97 6.29 -18.62
N ALA A 56 -3.04 6.86 -18.05
CA ALA A 56 -4.30 7.03 -18.77
C ALA A 56 -4.16 8.00 -19.96
N ASN A 57 -3.61 9.20 -19.73
CA ASN A 57 -3.43 10.21 -20.77
C ASN A 57 -2.43 9.81 -21.85
N LYS A 58 -1.58 8.80 -21.56
CA LYS A 58 -0.65 8.22 -22.54
C LYS A 58 -1.23 7.02 -23.29
N GLY A 59 -2.47 6.63 -23.02
CA GLY A 59 -3.12 5.50 -23.68
C GLY A 59 -2.68 4.13 -23.16
N TYR A 60 -1.98 4.06 -22.02
CA TYR A 60 -1.48 2.80 -21.45
C TYR A 60 -2.47 2.09 -20.52
N GLY A 61 -3.72 2.58 -20.44
CA GLY A 61 -4.74 2.02 -19.55
C GLY A 61 -5.07 0.55 -19.81
N ASP A 62 -4.99 0.08 -21.06
CA ASP A 62 -5.25 -1.31 -21.42
C ASP A 62 -4.12 -2.27 -21.05
N GLN A 63 -2.93 -1.74 -20.72
CA GLN A 63 -1.80 -2.53 -20.20
C GLN A 63 -1.92 -2.80 -18.69
N VAL A 64 -2.86 -2.15 -18.01
CA VAL A 64 -3.04 -2.25 -16.56
C VAL A 64 -4.20 -3.18 -16.23
N SER A 65 -3.96 -4.11 -15.30
CA SER A 65 -4.95 -5.06 -14.83
C SER A 65 -6.11 -4.34 -14.15
N LYS A 66 -7.32 -4.74 -14.55
CA LYS A 66 -8.56 -4.35 -13.88
C LYS A 66 -8.95 -5.33 -12.77
N GLU A 67 -8.34 -6.52 -12.75
CA GLU A 67 -8.71 -7.63 -11.85
C GLU A 67 -7.76 -7.79 -10.65
N ALA A 68 -6.48 -7.47 -10.82
CA ALA A 68 -5.53 -7.49 -9.73
C ALA A 68 -5.75 -6.23 -8.86
N GLY A 69 -6.24 -6.44 -7.65
CA GLY A 69 -6.51 -5.36 -6.70
C GLY A 69 -5.33 -5.06 -5.77
N PHE A 70 -5.55 -4.11 -4.88
CA PHE A 70 -4.62 -3.71 -3.81
C PHE A 70 -5.27 -3.98 -2.46
N CYS A 71 -4.58 -4.65 -1.54
CA CYS A 71 -5.18 -5.03 -0.26
C CYS A 71 -4.98 -3.98 0.83
N GLY A 72 -6.08 -3.38 1.31
CA GLY A 72 -6.06 -2.45 2.44
C GLY A 72 -5.85 -3.09 3.81
N ASP A 73 -6.17 -4.39 3.94
CA ASP A 73 -5.99 -5.20 5.15
C ASP A 73 -6.42 -4.51 6.47
N ARG A 74 -7.58 -3.85 6.46
CA ARG A 74 -8.18 -3.15 7.61
C ARG A 74 -8.94 -4.10 8.53
N GLU A 75 -8.51 -5.35 8.63
CA GLU A 75 -9.05 -6.34 9.56
C GLU A 75 -8.75 -5.89 11.00
N PRO A 76 -9.76 -5.50 11.80
CA PRO A 76 -9.53 -4.88 13.09
C PRO A 76 -9.34 -5.93 14.19
N SER A 77 -8.56 -5.58 15.20
CA SER A 77 -8.48 -6.34 16.43
C SER A 77 -8.23 -5.47 17.65
N THR A 78 -8.86 -5.78 18.77
CA THR A 78 -8.50 -5.20 20.08
C THR A 78 -7.37 -5.97 20.77
N SER A 79 -6.89 -7.05 20.15
CA SER A 79 -5.76 -7.87 20.61
C SER A 79 -4.53 -7.62 19.73
N SER A 80 -3.36 -7.45 20.35
CA SER A 80 -2.10 -7.24 19.65
C SER A 80 -1.51 -8.51 19.02
N SER A 81 -2.06 -9.68 19.34
CA SER A 81 -1.51 -10.99 18.95
C SER A 81 -2.48 -11.88 18.17
N THR A 82 -3.77 -11.53 18.14
CA THR A 82 -4.80 -12.34 17.47
C THR A 82 -5.76 -11.45 16.71
N SER A 83 -6.23 -11.89 15.55
CA SER A 83 -7.25 -11.19 14.78
C SER A 83 -8.64 -11.58 15.31
N ASN A 84 -9.38 -10.63 15.87
CA ASN A 84 -10.68 -10.91 16.50
C ASN A 84 -11.86 -10.10 15.93
N GLY A 85 -11.63 -9.29 14.89
CA GLY A 85 -12.67 -8.50 14.23
C GLY A 85 -13.25 -7.36 15.08
N SER A 86 -12.66 -7.08 16.24
CA SER A 86 -13.14 -6.04 17.17
C SER A 86 -12.35 -4.74 17.02
N GLY A 87 -13.04 -3.60 17.16
CA GLY A 87 -12.43 -2.27 17.00
C GLY A 87 -12.64 -1.69 15.60
N GLY A 88 -11.66 -0.96 15.08
CA GLY A 88 -11.66 -0.43 13.71
C GLY A 88 -12.54 0.80 13.47
N THR A 89 -13.23 1.30 14.49
CA THR A 89 -14.06 2.52 14.39
C THR A 89 -13.82 3.45 15.58
N GLY A 90 -14.06 4.74 15.37
CA GLY A 90 -13.93 5.74 16.42
C GLY A 90 -12.49 5.84 16.94
N THR A 91 -12.36 5.93 18.26
CA THR A 91 -11.09 6.04 18.99
C THR A 91 -10.70 4.76 19.72
N THR A 92 -11.35 3.63 19.43
CA THR A 92 -11.01 2.33 20.02
C THR A 92 -9.62 1.92 19.59
N THR A 93 -8.75 1.56 20.54
CA THR A 93 -7.42 1.03 20.22
C THR A 93 -7.56 -0.22 19.37
N THR A 94 -6.95 -0.23 18.19
CA THR A 94 -7.12 -1.29 17.19
C THR A 94 -5.78 -1.66 16.57
N TYR A 95 -5.45 -2.94 16.60
CA TYR A 95 -4.34 -3.56 15.89
C TYR A 95 -4.88 -4.15 14.59
N TYR A 96 -4.22 -3.87 13.47
CA TYR A 96 -4.65 -4.36 12.17
C TYR A 96 -3.89 -5.63 11.77
N GLY A 97 -4.39 -6.33 10.74
CA GLY A 97 -3.84 -7.61 10.27
C GLY A 97 -2.32 -7.59 10.08
N GLY A 98 -1.80 -6.58 9.39
CA GLY A 98 -0.36 -6.39 9.20
C GLY A 98 0.43 -6.28 10.51
N TYR A 99 -0.10 -5.60 11.53
CA TYR A 99 0.53 -5.53 12.85
C TYR A 99 0.64 -6.90 13.49
N ILE A 100 -0.45 -7.66 13.52
CA ILE A 100 -0.47 -8.98 14.13
C ILE A 100 0.54 -9.91 13.45
N ARG A 101 0.69 -9.83 12.13
CA ARG A 101 1.61 -10.68 11.35
C ARG A 101 3.07 -10.24 11.46
N LEU A 102 3.34 -8.93 11.49
CA LEU A 102 4.69 -8.38 11.37
C LEU A 102 5.30 -7.94 12.71
N ALA A 103 4.50 -7.72 13.76
CA ALA A 103 5.01 -7.34 15.08
C ALA A 103 5.33 -8.55 15.98
N ASN A 104 4.68 -9.71 15.76
CA ASN A 104 4.92 -10.94 16.54
C ASN A 104 6.34 -11.53 16.35
N SER A 105 6.76 -12.52 17.14
CA SER A 105 8.13 -13.09 17.04
C SER A 105 8.35 -14.02 15.84
N THR A 106 7.32 -14.74 15.37
CA THR A 106 7.44 -15.75 14.33
C THR A 106 7.42 -15.18 12.91
N LYS A 107 6.85 -13.98 12.73
CA LYS A 107 6.61 -13.25 11.48
C LYS A 107 5.89 -14.10 10.41
N SER A 108 4.69 -13.71 10.04
CA SER A 108 3.88 -14.48 9.08
C SER A 108 3.28 -13.61 7.98
N PRO A 109 4.10 -12.97 7.13
CA PRO A 109 3.59 -12.12 6.06
C PRO A 109 2.73 -12.92 5.07
N THR A 110 1.76 -12.25 4.44
CA THR A 110 0.86 -12.85 3.45
C THR A 110 0.68 -11.93 2.24
N LEU A 111 0.66 -12.54 1.05
CA LEU A 111 0.30 -11.86 -0.21
C LEU A 111 -1.19 -12.01 -0.55
N LYS A 112 -1.97 -12.67 0.33
CA LYS A 112 -3.40 -12.87 0.14
C LYS A 112 -4.19 -11.76 0.82
N CYS A 113 -5.16 -11.19 0.12
CA CYS A 113 -6.16 -10.32 0.73
C CYS A 113 -7.29 -11.16 1.31
N LYS A 114 -7.45 -11.10 2.65
CA LYS A 114 -8.44 -11.94 3.36
C LYS A 114 -9.88 -11.48 3.11
N ASN A 115 -10.12 -10.17 3.18
CA ASN A 115 -11.45 -9.58 3.04
C ASN A 115 -11.61 -8.94 1.65
N ASN A 116 -12.65 -9.35 0.92
CA ASN A 116 -12.96 -8.78 -0.40
C ASN A 116 -13.38 -7.30 -0.32
N GLU A 117 -13.91 -6.84 0.82
CA GLU A 117 -14.23 -5.42 1.05
C GLU A 117 -12.99 -4.52 1.13
N ASP A 118 -11.83 -5.11 1.47
CA ASP A 118 -10.54 -4.42 1.50
C ASP A 118 -9.66 -4.67 0.28
N MET A 119 -10.12 -5.49 -0.66
CA MET A 119 -9.44 -5.63 -1.94
C MET A 119 -9.92 -4.51 -2.87
N TYR A 120 -9.13 -3.44 -2.96
CA TYR A 120 -9.43 -2.31 -3.82
C TYR A 120 -9.26 -2.67 -5.29
N THR A 121 -10.34 -2.57 -6.05
CA THR A 121 -10.40 -2.83 -7.50
C THR A 121 -11.21 -1.74 -8.19
N VAL A 122 -11.11 -1.66 -9.51
CA VAL A 122 -11.94 -0.74 -10.32
C VAL A 122 -13.34 -1.29 -10.55
N SER A 123 -14.28 -0.42 -10.93
CA SER A 123 -15.69 -0.76 -11.16
C SER A 123 -15.91 -1.90 -12.16
N GLY A 124 -15.04 -2.01 -13.17
CA GLY A 124 -15.07 -3.08 -14.17
C GLY A 124 -14.57 -4.45 -13.69
N SER A 125 -14.03 -4.55 -12.47
CA SER A 125 -13.50 -5.82 -11.95
C SER A 125 -14.61 -6.83 -11.63
N SER A 126 -14.28 -8.11 -11.81
CA SER A 126 -15.10 -9.23 -11.32
C SER A 126 -15.06 -9.42 -9.80
N ARG A 127 -14.09 -8.81 -9.10
CA ARG A 127 -13.79 -9.06 -7.68
C ARG A 127 -13.49 -7.77 -6.92
N GLY A 128 -13.28 -7.89 -5.60
CA GLY A 128 -12.94 -6.76 -4.73
C GLY A 128 -14.12 -5.82 -4.47
N ASN A 129 -13.81 -4.64 -3.95
CA ASN A 129 -14.79 -3.64 -3.56
C ASN A 129 -15.20 -2.68 -4.68
N LYS A 130 -14.53 -2.73 -5.84
CA LYS A 130 -14.88 -1.98 -7.05
C LYS A 130 -14.90 -0.45 -6.89
N ALA A 131 -14.23 0.07 -5.86
CA ALA A 131 -14.29 1.48 -5.48
C ALA A 131 -13.22 2.36 -6.15
N LEU A 132 -12.21 1.78 -6.78
CA LEU A 132 -11.16 2.56 -7.43
C LEU A 132 -11.65 3.19 -8.73
N THR A 133 -11.34 4.48 -8.90
CA THR A 133 -11.44 5.15 -10.20
C THR A 133 -10.27 4.77 -11.11
N ASN A 134 -9.05 4.80 -10.55
CA ASN A 134 -7.81 4.38 -11.23
C ASN A 134 -7.23 3.14 -10.55
N PRO A 135 -6.76 2.11 -11.29
CA PRO A 135 -6.16 0.89 -10.74
C PRO A 135 -4.72 1.13 -10.25
N VAL A 136 -4.58 1.97 -9.23
CA VAL A 136 -3.30 2.33 -8.61
C VAL A 136 -3.39 2.29 -7.08
N GLY A 137 -2.34 1.77 -6.45
CA GLY A 137 -2.19 1.70 -5.01
C GLY A 137 -0.75 1.92 -4.56
N LEU A 138 -0.44 1.43 -3.37
CA LEU A 138 0.92 1.38 -2.84
C LEU A 138 1.27 -0.08 -2.50
N ILE A 139 2.56 -0.35 -2.38
CA ILE A 139 3.07 -1.61 -1.86
C ILE A 139 2.56 -1.84 -0.42
N ILE A 140 2.27 -3.09 -0.05
CA ILE A 140 1.88 -3.46 1.32
C ILE A 140 3.08 -3.86 2.17
N ALA A 141 2.97 -3.73 3.48
CA ALA A 141 4.05 -4.07 4.41
C ALA A 141 4.47 -5.55 4.32
N ASP A 142 3.53 -6.44 4.05
CA ASP A 142 3.81 -7.87 3.84
C ASP A 142 4.66 -8.12 2.59
N GLU A 143 4.47 -7.37 1.50
CA GLU A 143 5.30 -7.45 0.29
C GLU A 143 6.73 -6.98 0.59
N VAL A 144 6.87 -5.89 1.35
CA VAL A 144 8.17 -5.42 1.82
C VAL A 144 8.84 -6.47 2.70
N ALA A 145 8.08 -7.13 3.58
CA ALA A 145 8.59 -8.15 4.47
C ALA A 145 9.06 -9.40 3.72
N VAL A 146 8.29 -9.87 2.73
CA VAL A 146 8.67 -10.97 1.84
C VAL A 146 9.94 -10.65 1.05
N ALA A 147 10.11 -9.40 0.63
CA ALA A 147 11.32 -8.97 -0.06
C ALA A 147 12.56 -8.90 0.85
N GLY A 148 12.41 -8.96 2.17
CA GLY A 148 13.52 -8.95 3.14
C GLY A 148 13.54 -7.75 4.10
N GLY A 149 12.60 -6.81 3.98
CA GLY A 149 12.43 -5.75 4.98
C GLY A 149 11.94 -6.33 6.31
N MET A 150 12.34 -5.74 7.42
CA MET A 150 11.98 -6.25 8.75
C MET A 150 11.59 -5.11 9.69
N LEU A 151 10.57 -5.34 10.52
CA LEU A 151 10.12 -4.37 11.51
C LEU A 151 11.24 -4.08 12.51
N GLY A 152 11.69 -2.84 12.58
CA GLY A 152 12.71 -2.37 13.52
C GLY A 152 14.14 -2.82 13.26
N THR A 153 14.41 -3.53 12.16
CA THR A 153 15.75 -4.06 11.83
C THR A 153 16.19 -3.55 10.46
N ASN A 154 17.31 -2.83 10.43
CA ASN A 154 17.89 -2.32 9.18
C ASN A 154 18.26 -3.46 8.25
N ASN A 155 17.94 -3.30 6.97
CA ASN A 155 18.39 -4.16 5.91
C ASN A 155 18.51 -3.33 4.64
N THR A 156 19.73 -3.15 4.12
CA THR A 156 19.98 -2.33 2.93
C THR A 156 20.32 -3.18 1.70
N THR A 157 20.25 -4.50 1.80
CA THR A 157 20.72 -5.41 0.74
C THR A 157 19.59 -6.05 -0.06
N TYR A 158 18.34 -5.69 0.22
CA TYR A 158 17.16 -6.27 -0.43
C TYR A 158 16.65 -5.41 -1.59
N TYR A 159 15.98 -6.05 -2.56
CA TYR A 159 15.62 -5.44 -3.84
C TYR A 159 14.80 -4.15 -3.73
N LEU A 160 13.92 -4.03 -2.73
CA LEU A 160 13.07 -2.86 -2.56
C LEU A 160 13.74 -1.71 -1.79
N TYR A 161 14.98 -1.88 -1.33
CA TYR A 161 15.74 -0.85 -0.64
C TYR A 161 15.99 0.36 -1.55
N THR A 162 15.56 1.54 -1.12
CA THR A 162 15.76 2.80 -1.86
C THR A 162 16.61 3.82 -1.10
N GLY A 163 16.96 3.55 0.16
CA GLY A 163 17.59 4.56 1.02
C GLY A 163 16.70 5.77 1.31
N GLN A 164 15.40 5.69 1.06
CA GLN A 164 14.42 6.76 1.31
C GLN A 164 13.27 6.25 2.19
N GLU A 165 12.59 7.17 2.86
CA GLU A 165 11.36 6.85 3.58
C GLU A 165 10.15 6.87 2.65
N TYR A 166 9.30 5.85 2.70
CA TYR A 166 8.07 5.82 1.91
C TYR A 166 6.92 5.08 2.59
N TRP A 167 5.70 5.46 2.22
CA TRP A 167 4.47 4.83 2.71
C TRP A 167 4.26 3.43 2.13
N THR A 168 3.77 2.52 2.97
CA THR A 168 3.03 1.35 2.49
C THR A 168 1.53 1.62 2.59
N MET A 169 0.69 0.79 1.95
CA MET A 169 -0.76 0.88 2.11
C MET A 169 -1.28 0.22 3.39
N SER A 170 -0.42 -0.50 4.12
CA SER A 170 -0.86 -1.34 5.24
C SER A 170 -1.06 -0.54 6.52
N PRO A 171 -2.25 -0.61 7.14
CA PRO A 171 -2.46 -0.10 8.48
C PRO A 171 -1.66 -0.93 9.50
N SER A 172 -1.23 -0.30 10.60
CA SER A 172 -0.54 -0.99 11.69
C SER A 172 -1.39 -0.98 12.96
N ILE A 173 -1.49 0.15 13.64
CA ILE A 173 -2.20 0.30 14.89
C ILE A 173 -2.85 1.68 14.98
N PHE A 174 -4.06 1.72 15.51
CA PHE A 174 -4.64 2.91 16.10
C PHE A 174 -4.49 2.85 17.63
N ASN A 175 -3.80 3.81 18.24
CA ASN A 175 -3.65 3.93 19.70
C ASN A 175 -3.79 5.40 20.15
N GLY A 176 -4.91 6.01 19.75
CA GLY A 176 -5.14 7.46 19.83
C GLY A 176 -4.72 8.19 18.54
N VAL A 177 -3.87 7.53 17.75
CA VAL A 177 -3.44 8.01 16.44
C VAL A 177 -3.37 6.87 15.42
N ALA A 178 -3.71 7.16 14.16
CA ALA A 178 -3.74 6.23 13.05
C ALA A 178 -2.33 6.03 12.47
N ASN A 179 -1.68 4.91 12.83
CA ASN A 179 -0.36 4.57 12.30
C ASN A 179 -0.47 3.63 11.10
N LEU A 180 0.30 3.92 10.07
CA LEU A 180 0.54 3.01 8.95
C LEU A 180 1.96 2.47 8.99
N PHE A 181 2.16 1.33 8.34
CA PHE A 181 3.50 0.86 8.04
C PHE A 181 4.16 1.76 6.99
N SER A 182 5.45 1.97 7.19
CA SER A 182 6.33 2.67 6.26
C SER A 182 7.69 1.98 6.23
N VAL A 183 8.45 2.25 5.18
CA VAL A 183 9.86 1.85 5.10
C VAL A 183 10.71 3.07 5.39
N TYR A 184 11.72 2.91 6.24
CA TYR A 184 12.65 3.99 6.58
C TYR A 184 13.90 3.95 5.69
N SER A 185 14.71 5.01 5.73
CA SER A 185 15.94 5.11 4.93
C SER A 185 16.98 4.01 5.21
N GLY A 186 16.89 3.31 6.36
CA GLY A 186 17.65 2.11 6.70
C GLY A 186 17.11 0.80 6.10
N GLY A 187 16.01 0.86 5.33
CA GLY A 187 15.34 -0.30 4.73
C GLY A 187 14.50 -1.13 5.69
N ASN A 188 14.42 -0.73 6.96
CA ASN A 188 13.55 -1.38 7.93
C ASN A 188 12.09 -0.94 7.73
N ILE A 189 11.18 -1.82 8.10
CA ILE A 189 9.77 -1.49 8.27
C ILE A 189 9.62 -0.76 9.63
N SER A 190 8.77 0.25 9.70
CA SER A 190 8.41 0.97 10.93
C SER A 190 6.98 1.52 10.84
N PHE A 191 6.54 2.20 11.90
CA PHE A 191 5.25 2.88 11.96
C PHE A 191 5.42 4.37 11.72
N SER A 192 4.54 4.97 10.94
CA SER A 192 4.52 6.41 10.68
C SER A 192 3.10 6.97 10.74
N MET A 193 3.02 8.24 11.11
CA MET A 193 1.77 9.00 11.21
C MET A 193 2.04 10.47 10.89
N GLY A 194 1.09 11.15 10.24
CA GLY A 194 1.14 12.61 9.99
C GLY A 194 2.37 13.14 9.23
N SER A 195 3.25 12.26 8.74
CA SER A 195 4.54 12.62 8.15
C SER A 195 4.43 12.82 6.65
N MET A 196 5.24 13.71 6.07
CA MET A 196 5.35 13.85 4.62
C MET A 196 6.51 12.99 4.12
N ILE A 197 6.24 11.73 3.80
CA ILE A 197 7.25 10.78 3.28
C ILE A 197 6.91 10.34 1.86
N GLY A 198 7.82 9.60 1.24
CA GLY A 198 7.79 9.22 -0.17
C GLY A 198 6.51 8.50 -0.59
N VAL A 199 6.02 8.87 -1.77
CA VAL A 199 4.91 8.19 -2.46
C VAL A 199 5.49 7.36 -3.61
N ARG A 200 5.18 6.06 -3.62
CA ARG A 200 5.63 5.10 -4.64
C ARG A 200 4.41 4.38 -5.24
N PRO A 201 3.93 4.81 -6.43
CA PRO A 201 2.79 4.19 -7.07
C PRO A 201 3.07 2.73 -7.43
N VAL A 202 2.07 1.88 -7.25
CA VAL A 202 2.06 0.50 -7.73
C VAL A 202 0.89 0.32 -8.68
N ILE A 203 1.16 -0.28 -9.84
CA ILE A 203 0.18 -0.74 -10.81
C ILE A 203 0.38 -2.24 -11.02
N ASN A 204 -0.70 -2.94 -11.34
CA ASN A 204 -0.65 -4.35 -11.72
C ASN A 204 -0.73 -4.45 -13.24
N ILE A 205 0.18 -5.18 -13.88
CA ILE A 205 0.15 -5.37 -15.34
C ILE A 205 -0.94 -6.38 -15.72
N ALA A 206 -1.66 -6.15 -16.82
CA ALA A 206 -2.64 -7.08 -17.33
C ALA A 206 -1.97 -8.40 -17.78
N SER A 207 -2.65 -9.53 -17.61
CA SER A 207 -2.03 -10.86 -17.72
C SER A 207 -1.66 -11.27 -19.16
N ASP A 208 -2.28 -10.62 -20.14
CA ASP A 208 -2.11 -10.83 -21.58
C ASP A 208 -1.14 -9.83 -22.22
N VAL A 209 -0.52 -8.98 -21.41
CA VAL A 209 0.50 -8.03 -21.86
C VAL A 209 1.81 -8.77 -22.13
N GLU A 210 2.38 -8.52 -23.29
CA GLU A 210 3.72 -9.01 -23.62
C GLU A 210 4.79 -8.15 -22.92
N ILE A 211 5.70 -8.83 -22.22
CA ILE A 211 6.80 -8.21 -21.49
C ILE A 211 8.13 -8.81 -21.98
N THR A 212 9.12 -7.95 -22.17
CA THR A 212 10.50 -8.32 -22.47
C THR A 212 11.43 -7.93 -21.32
N GLY A 213 12.68 -8.39 -21.35
CA GLY A 213 13.67 -8.18 -20.30
C GLY A 213 13.61 -9.21 -19.17
N SER A 214 14.66 -9.26 -18.36
CA SER A 214 14.84 -10.23 -17.26
C SER A 214 14.41 -9.70 -15.89
N GLY A 215 14.02 -8.43 -15.79
CA GLY A 215 13.65 -7.78 -14.54
C GLY A 215 14.85 -7.38 -13.67
N THR A 216 16.06 -7.43 -14.21
CA THR A 216 17.26 -6.94 -13.50
C THR A 216 17.39 -5.43 -13.65
N SER A 217 18.22 -4.78 -12.82
CA SER A 217 18.44 -3.33 -12.91
C SER A 217 19.07 -2.90 -14.24
N THR A 218 19.82 -3.79 -14.88
CA THR A 218 20.46 -3.59 -16.20
C THR A 218 19.58 -4.03 -17.37
N ASP A 219 18.58 -4.85 -17.12
CA ASP A 219 17.65 -5.38 -18.13
C ASP A 219 16.24 -5.48 -17.51
N PRO A 220 15.59 -4.31 -17.30
CA PRO A 220 14.30 -4.24 -16.61
C PRO A 220 13.18 -4.78 -17.51
N TYR A 221 12.04 -5.11 -16.88
CA TYR A 221 10.84 -5.47 -17.63
C TYR A 221 10.33 -4.28 -18.46
N VAL A 222 10.08 -4.53 -19.74
CA VAL A 222 9.53 -3.55 -20.69
C VAL A 222 8.27 -4.11 -21.32
N VAL A 223 7.17 -3.34 -21.21
CA VAL A 223 5.90 -3.65 -21.88
C VAL A 223 6.05 -3.36 -23.38
N VAL A 224 5.79 -4.36 -24.22
CA VAL A 224 5.88 -4.19 -25.67
C VAL A 224 4.81 -3.18 -26.13
N GLY A 225 5.23 -2.17 -26.90
CA GLY A 225 4.33 -1.13 -27.42
C GLY A 225 4.01 0.02 -26.46
N ALA A 226 4.66 0.08 -25.29
CA ALA A 226 4.66 1.27 -24.44
C ALA A 226 5.98 2.05 -24.63
N GLU A 227 5.91 3.29 -25.13
CA GLU A 227 7.05 4.19 -25.37
C GLU A 227 7.12 5.38 -24.39
#